data_AF-A0A968KZ00-F1
#
_entry.id   AF-A0A968KZ00-F1
#
_cell.length_a   1.000
_cell.length_b   1.000
_cell.length_c   1.000
_cell.angle_alpha   90.00
_cell.angle_beta   90.00
_cell.angle_gamma   90.00
#
_symmetry.space_group_name_H-M   'P 1'
#
loop_
_entity.id
_entity.type
_entity.pdbx_description
1 polymer ?
#
loop_
_entity_poly.entity_id
_entity_poly.type
_entity_poly.pdbx_seq_one_letter_code
_entity_poly.pdbx_strand_id
1 'polypeptide(L)'
;MANLAFVVTGSIAVIVAIFAEPIVNAEIGIAPGFGAEQRALLAELMRLNLVGTIIFSISGLVMASLQANQHFLLPAIAPTMYNVGQIFGAIYLVPRFGIHGLVYGVIIGAALHLLIQLPALSRYEFKWTPTLDLRDTGLIQALKLLTPRLATMAGIQLIVIARDNLASRLDQVGAVTSLTYGWMIMQIPETLLGTAIATAMLPTLAEFASRQDWSGFRLAIEKALRILIALTIPVAAVMAAGINPLVRAVFGFDEATSTLITWTTRASLLT
;
A
#
# COMPACT_ATOMS: atom_id res chain seq x y z
N MET A 1 1.82 12.75 -19.95
CA MET A 1 1.70 11.78 -18.83
C MET A 1 0.97 12.35 -17.61
N ALA A 2 1.47 13.41 -16.97
CA ALA A 2 0.88 13.97 -15.74
C ALA A 2 -0.62 14.32 -15.86
N ASN A 3 -1.03 14.99 -16.94
CA ASN A 3 -2.43 15.35 -17.16
C ASN A 3 -3.33 14.14 -17.35
N LEU A 4 -2.86 13.10 -18.07
CA LEU A 4 -3.61 11.87 -18.23
C LEU A 4 -3.77 11.16 -16.88
N ALA A 5 -2.69 11.03 -16.10
CA ALA A 5 -2.75 10.42 -14.78
C ALA A 5 -3.74 11.16 -13.86
N PHE A 6 -3.69 12.51 -13.84
CA PHE A 6 -4.61 13.32 -13.05
C PHE A 6 -6.07 13.15 -13.51
N VAL A 7 -6.34 13.22 -14.82
CA VAL A 7 -7.70 13.05 -15.37
C VAL A 7 -8.21 11.65 -15.09
N VAL A 8 -7.39 10.61 -15.29
CA VAL A 8 -7.79 9.21 -15.05
C VAL A 8 -8.04 8.98 -13.57
N THR A 9 -7.11 9.36 -12.69
CA THR A 9 -7.30 9.20 -11.24
C THR A 9 -8.49 10.01 -10.74
N GLY A 10 -8.64 11.26 -11.18
CA GLY A 10 -9.77 12.12 -10.82
C GLY A 10 -11.10 11.55 -11.29
N SER A 11 -11.17 11.05 -12.53
CA SER A 11 -12.38 10.43 -13.08
C SER A 11 -12.73 9.15 -12.32
N ILE A 12 -11.75 8.28 -12.05
CA ILE A 12 -11.95 7.07 -11.25
C ILE A 12 -12.39 7.43 -9.84
N ALA A 13 -11.79 8.43 -9.20
CA ALA A 13 -12.19 8.87 -7.87
C ALA A 13 -13.64 9.36 -7.86
N VAL A 14 -14.05 10.18 -8.84
CA VAL A 14 -15.44 10.63 -8.96
C VAL A 14 -16.40 9.45 -9.16
N ILE A 15 -16.05 8.49 -10.03
CA ILE A 15 -16.84 7.27 -10.24
C ILE A 15 -16.98 6.50 -8.92
N VAL A 16 -15.89 6.25 -8.21
CA VAL A 16 -15.92 5.54 -6.92
C VAL A 16 -16.72 6.31 -5.87
N ALA A 17 -16.65 7.65 -5.84
CA ALA A 17 -17.42 8.47 -4.91
C ALA A 17 -18.93 8.37 -5.16
N ILE A 18 -19.35 8.42 -6.44
CA ILE A 18 -20.74 8.29 -6.85
C ILE A 18 -21.26 6.88 -6.53
N PHE A 19 -20.48 5.85 -6.87
CA PHE A 19 -20.86 4.45 -6.66
C PHE A 19 -20.45 3.91 -5.29
N ALA A 20 -20.07 4.76 -4.33
CA ALA A 20 -19.53 4.30 -3.05
C ALA A 20 -20.49 3.40 -2.28
N GLU A 21 -21.75 3.81 -2.15
CA GLU A 21 -22.80 3.01 -1.52
C GLU A 21 -23.08 1.69 -2.28
N PRO A 22 -23.30 1.70 -3.60
CA PRO A 22 -23.39 0.46 -4.38
C PRO A 22 -22.19 -0.48 -4.22
N ILE A 23 -20.96 0.05 -4.21
CA ILE A 23 -19.72 -0.73 -4.07
C ILE A 23 -19.64 -1.39 -2.68
N VAL A 24 -20.07 -0.70 -1.62
CA VAL A 24 -20.07 -1.26 -0.28
C VAL A 24 -21.20 -2.28 -0.09
N ASN A 25 -22.37 -2.02 -0.67
CA ASN A 25 -23.57 -2.85 -0.52
C ASN A 25 -23.62 -4.07 -1.43
N ALA A 26 -22.90 -4.07 -2.55
CA ALA A 26 -22.89 -5.19 -3.49
C ALA A 26 -22.38 -6.48 -2.81
N GLU A 27 -22.94 -7.64 -3.16
CA GLU A 27 -22.50 -8.93 -2.61
C GLU A 27 -21.04 -9.25 -2.95
N ILE A 28 -20.57 -8.80 -4.11
CA ILE A 28 -19.17 -8.85 -4.55
C ILE A 28 -18.37 -7.60 -4.16
N GLY A 29 -18.96 -6.75 -3.33
CA GLY A 29 -18.42 -5.47 -2.87
C GLY A 29 -17.37 -5.59 -1.78
N ILE A 30 -17.11 -4.50 -1.07
CA ILE A 30 -16.02 -4.44 -0.08
C ILE A 30 -16.40 -5.16 1.23
N ALA A 31 -17.56 -4.84 1.80
CA ALA A 31 -17.96 -5.37 3.10
C ALA A 31 -19.48 -5.58 3.21
N PRO A 32 -20.09 -6.46 2.38
CA PRO A 32 -21.53 -6.69 2.39
C PRO A 32 -22.05 -7.29 3.71
N GLY A 33 -21.19 -7.98 4.47
CA GLY A 33 -21.57 -8.60 5.74
C GLY A 33 -21.72 -7.61 6.91
N PHE A 34 -21.34 -6.34 6.73
CA PHE A 34 -21.53 -5.31 7.76
C PHE A 34 -23.00 -4.91 7.95
N GLY A 35 -23.33 -4.35 9.11
CA GLY A 35 -24.64 -3.75 9.37
C GLY A 35 -24.92 -2.53 8.48
N ALA A 36 -26.18 -2.13 8.33
CA ALA A 36 -26.56 -1.00 7.46
C ALA A 36 -25.85 0.32 7.84
N GLU A 37 -25.78 0.61 9.15
CA GLU A 37 -25.10 1.79 9.68
C GLU A 37 -23.59 1.77 9.41
N GLN A 38 -22.94 0.62 9.62
CA GLN A 38 -21.51 0.44 9.33
C GLN A 38 -21.20 0.57 7.84
N ARG A 39 -22.09 0.09 6.97
CA ARG A 39 -21.95 0.24 5.51
C ARG A 39 -22.11 1.70 5.06
N ALA A 40 -23.07 2.43 5.63
CA ALA A 40 -23.23 3.86 5.35
C ALA A 40 -21.98 4.65 5.78
N LEU A 41 -21.48 4.38 6.99
CA LEU A 41 -20.24 4.98 7.50
C LEU A 41 -19.04 4.63 6.60
N LEU A 42 -18.88 3.36 6.21
CA LEU A 42 -17.79 2.94 5.32
C LEU A 42 -17.86 3.67 3.96
N ALA A 43 -19.03 3.81 3.37
CA ALA A 43 -19.20 4.54 2.11
C ALA A 43 -18.83 6.03 2.27
N GLU A 44 -19.21 6.67 3.38
CA GLU A 44 -18.83 8.04 3.69
C GLU A 44 -17.31 8.20 3.87
N LEU A 45 -16.69 7.36 4.69
CA LEU A 45 -15.24 7.38 4.91
C LEU A 45 -14.47 7.09 3.62
N MET A 46 -14.99 6.20 2.77
CA MET A 46 -14.41 5.93 1.45
C MET A 46 -14.44 7.18 0.55
N ARG A 47 -15.58 7.89 0.50
CA ARG A 47 -15.70 9.16 -0.24
C ARG A 47 -14.69 10.20 0.23
N LEU A 48 -14.52 10.36 1.54
CA LEU A 48 -13.57 11.31 2.10
C LEU A 48 -12.11 10.93 1.79
N ASN A 49 -11.76 9.64 1.86
CA ASN A 49 -10.41 9.18 1.56
C ASN A 49 -9.99 9.39 0.09
N LEU A 50 -10.95 9.50 -0.84
CA LEU A 50 -10.66 9.81 -2.25
C LEU A 50 -9.99 11.18 -2.43
N VAL A 51 -10.18 12.11 -1.50
CA VAL A 51 -9.42 13.38 -1.48
C VAL A 51 -7.92 13.08 -1.35
N GLY A 52 -7.55 12.15 -0.47
CA GLY A 52 -6.19 11.66 -0.32
C GLY A 52 -5.67 11.00 -1.61
N THR A 53 -6.49 10.20 -2.29
CA THR A 53 -6.13 9.58 -3.59
C THR A 53 -5.76 10.61 -4.65
N ILE A 54 -6.51 11.72 -4.75
CA ILE A 54 -6.20 12.79 -5.71
C ILE A 54 -4.87 13.46 -5.34
N ILE A 55 -4.64 13.75 -4.05
CA ILE A 55 -3.38 14.32 -3.57
C ILE A 55 -2.20 13.38 -3.88
N PHE A 56 -2.36 12.08 -3.64
CA PHE A 56 -1.34 11.08 -3.94
C PHE A 56 -1.05 10.93 -5.43
N SER A 57 -2.05 11.11 -6.31
CA SER A 57 -1.82 11.11 -7.75
C SER A 57 -0.83 12.22 -8.15
N ILE A 58 -1.07 13.45 -7.66
CA ILE A 58 -0.17 14.59 -7.88
C ILE A 58 1.19 14.31 -7.22
N SER A 59 1.19 13.84 -5.98
CA SER A 59 2.41 13.62 -5.23
C SER A 59 3.29 12.53 -5.83
N GLY A 60 2.70 11.46 -6.37
CA GLY A 60 3.42 10.39 -7.06
C GLY A 60 4.08 10.88 -8.34
N LEU A 61 3.43 11.80 -9.07
CA LEU A 61 4.03 12.45 -10.25
C LEU A 61 5.22 13.33 -9.87
N VAL A 62 5.09 14.13 -8.80
CA VAL A 62 6.20 14.94 -8.27
C VAL A 62 7.36 14.04 -7.83
N MET A 63 7.04 12.97 -7.11
CA MET A 63 8.02 11.98 -6.64
C MET A 63 8.77 11.34 -7.80
N ALA A 64 8.06 10.87 -8.84
CA ALA A 64 8.65 10.28 -10.03
C ALA A 64 9.51 11.28 -10.81
N SER A 65 9.08 12.55 -10.91
CA SER A 65 9.84 13.61 -11.56
C SER A 65 11.15 13.90 -10.82
N LEU A 66 11.12 13.96 -9.49
CA LEU A 66 12.32 14.16 -8.67
C LEU A 66 13.28 12.98 -8.77
N GLN A 67 12.78 11.74 -8.72
CA GLN A 67 13.61 10.54 -8.88
C GLN A 67 14.23 10.43 -10.28
N ALA A 68 13.50 10.81 -11.33
CA ALA A 68 14.04 10.88 -12.69
C ALA A 68 15.22 11.89 -12.79
N ASN A 69 15.19 12.95 -11.99
CA ASN A 69 16.28 13.94 -11.87
C ASN A 69 17.29 13.59 -10.76
N GLN A 70 17.40 12.31 -10.35
CA GLN A 70 18.35 11.81 -9.34
C GLN A 70 18.21 12.44 -7.94
N HIS A 71 17.06 13.04 -7.63
CA HIS A 71 16.79 13.61 -6.32
C HIS A 71 15.96 12.64 -5.46
N PHE A 72 16.63 11.78 -4.69
CA PHE A 72 15.97 10.70 -3.95
C PHE A 72 15.56 11.04 -2.50
N LEU A 73 16.19 12.04 -1.87
CA LEU A 73 16.04 12.30 -0.43
C LEU A 73 14.60 12.67 -0.02
N LEU A 74 14.02 13.72 -0.61
CA LEU A 74 12.67 14.17 -0.26
C LEU A 74 11.59 13.15 -0.69
N PRO A 75 11.67 12.51 -1.87
CA PRO A 75 10.86 11.34 -2.19
C PRO A 75 10.91 10.23 -1.13
N ALA A 76 12.08 9.93 -0.56
CA ALA A 76 12.22 8.90 0.46
C ALA A 76 11.61 9.31 1.82
N ILE A 77 11.57 10.61 2.13
CA ILE A 77 10.98 11.14 3.38
C ILE A 77 9.46 11.27 3.30
N ALA A 78 8.90 11.50 2.11
CA ALA A 78 7.47 11.73 1.90
C ALA A 78 6.54 10.66 2.53
N PRO A 79 6.79 9.34 2.43
CA PRO A 79 6.00 8.32 3.13
C PRO A 79 5.99 8.47 4.66
N THR A 80 7.09 8.98 5.24
CA THR A 80 7.15 9.25 6.68
C THR A 80 6.22 10.41 7.06
N MET A 81 6.12 11.43 6.21
CA MET A 81 5.20 12.55 6.43
C MET A 81 3.72 12.12 6.36
N TYR A 82 3.41 11.13 5.52
CA TYR A 82 2.08 10.51 5.53
C TYR A 82 1.74 9.88 6.88
N ASN A 83 2.67 9.08 7.43
CA ASN A 83 2.52 8.48 8.76
C ASN A 83 2.38 9.53 9.86
N VAL A 84 3.14 10.63 9.79
CA VAL A 84 3.01 11.76 10.73
C VAL A 84 1.59 12.33 10.73
N GLY A 85 0.98 12.52 9.56
CA GLY A 85 -0.40 12.99 9.46
C GLY A 85 -1.41 12.00 10.06
N GLN A 86 -1.24 10.71 9.81
CA GLN A 86 -2.08 9.66 10.40
C GLN A 86 -1.98 9.62 11.94
N ILE A 87 -0.75 9.69 12.47
CA ILE A 87 -0.50 9.74 13.92
C ILE A 87 -1.12 11.00 14.52
N PHE A 88 -0.96 12.16 13.87
CA PHE A 88 -1.59 13.40 14.29
C PHE A 88 -3.13 13.26 14.33
N GLY A 89 -3.74 12.68 13.30
CA GLY A 89 -5.16 12.40 13.27
C GLY A 89 -5.62 11.49 14.41
N ALA A 90 -4.90 10.39 14.64
CA ALA A 90 -5.19 9.45 15.71
C ALA A 90 -5.11 10.08 17.11
N ILE A 91 -4.10 10.89 17.38
CA ILE A 91 -3.87 11.48 18.72
C ILE A 91 -4.79 12.68 18.97
N TYR A 92 -4.94 13.57 17.99
CA TYR A 92 -5.56 14.88 18.22
C TYR A 92 -6.96 15.03 17.60
N LEU A 93 -7.24 14.34 16.49
CA LEU A 93 -8.51 14.50 15.78
C LEU A 93 -9.53 13.43 16.16
N VAL A 94 -9.11 12.18 16.39
CA VAL A 94 -10.02 11.10 16.81
C VAL A 94 -10.76 11.42 18.11
N PRO A 95 -10.15 11.99 19.17
CA PRO A 95 -10.88 12.33 20.38
C PRO A 95 -12.04 13.32 20.17
N ARG A 96 -11.97 14.14 19.11
CA ARG A 96 -12.97 15.18 18.82
C ARG A 96 -13.96 14.79 17.71
N PHE A 97 -13.51 14.03 16.72
CA PHE A 97 -14.26 13.72 15.51
C PHE A 97 -14.51 12.22 15.33
N GLY A 98 -14.13 11.38 16.30
CA GLY A 98 -14.25 9.93 16.19
C GLY A 98 -13.45 9.39 14.99
N ILE A 99 -14.01 8.42 14.29
CA ILE A 99 -13.36 7.76 13.15
C ILE A 99 -13.07 8.73 11.98
N HIS A 100 -13.86 9.80 11.81
CA HIS A 100 -13.58 10.84 10.82
C HIS A 100 -12.27 11.56 11.11
N GLY A 101 -11.88 11.67 12.39
CA GLY A 101 -10.58 12.24 12.78
C GLY A 101 -9.38 11.47 12.20
N LEU A 102 -9.50 10.14 12.06
CA LEU A 102 -8.48 9.32 11.42
C LEU A 102 -8.41 9.60 9.91
N VAL A 103 -9.55 9.78 9.25
CA VAL A 103 -9.61 10.13 7.82
C VAL A 103 -9.03 11.52 7.57
N TYR A 104 -9.31 12.49 8.44
CA TYR A 104 -8.66 13.81 8.37
C TYR A 104 -7.15 13.69 8.54
N GLY A 105 -6.67 12.83 9.45
CA GLY A 105 -5.24 12.51 9.57
C GLY A 105 -4.63 11.95 8.28
N VAL A 106 -5.33 11.04 7.61
CA VAL A 106 -4.93 10.51 6.30
C VAL A 106 -4.82 11.62 5.25
N ILE A 107 -5.81 12.51 5.16
CA ILE A 107 -5.80 13.63 4.20
C ILE A 107 -4.66 14.61 4.51
N ILE A 108 -4.46 14.95 5.79
CA ILE A 108 -3.33 15.79 6.23
C ILE A 108 -2.00 15.13 5.88
N GLY A 109 -1.86 13.83 6.14
CA GLY A 109 -0.68 13.06 5.79
C GLY A 109 -0.41 13.09 4.30
N ALA A 110 -1.44 12.90 3.46
CA ALA A 110 -1.31 12.95 2.01
C ALA A 110 -0.85 14.35 1.56
N ALA A 111 -1.39 15.41 2.17
CA ALA A 111 -0.96 16.77 1.92
C ALA A 111 0.51 16.98 2.32
N LEU A 112 0.93 16.55 3.51
CA LEU A 112 2.32 16.64 3.96
C LEU A 112 3.28 15.84 3.05
N HIS A 113 2.85 14.66 2.60
CA HIS A 113 3.57 13.83 1.63
C HIS A 113 3.84 14.58 0.31
N LEU A 114 2.88 15.38 -0.18
CA LEU A 114 3.07 16.25 -1.34
C LEU A 114 3.96 17.45 -1.00
N LEU A 115 3.62 18.19 0.06
CA LEU A 115 4.22 19.48 0.40
C LEU A 115 5.73 19.39 0.66
N ILE A 116 6.21 18.31 1.29
CA ILE A 116 7.64 18.13 1.58
C ILE A 116 8.50 18.04 0.31
N GLN A 117 7.90 17.63 -0.82
CA GLN A 117 8.62 17.43 -2.09
C GLN A 117 8.61 18.68 -2.98
N LEU A 118 7.63 19.57 -2.82
CA LEU A 118 7.47 20.78 -3.65
C LEU A 118 8.68 21.72 -3.66
N PRO A 119 9.40 21.95 -2.54
CA PRO A 119 10.57 22.82 -2.55
C PRO A 119 11.67 22.36 -3.50
N ALA A 120 11.91 21.05 -3.62
CA ALA A 120 12.89 20.54 -4.58
C ALA A 120 12.42 20.65 -6.02
N LEU A 121 11.11 20.53 -6.28
CA LEU A 121 10.58 20.67 -7.63
C LEU A 121 10.87 22.06 -8.23
N SER A 122 10.84 23.10 -7.40
CA SER A 122 11.17 24.48 -7.83
C SER A 122 12.60 24.64 -8.35
N ARG A 123 13.52 23.76 -7.97
CA ARG A 123 14.94 23.80 -8.39
C ARG A 123 15.18 23.22 -9.79
N TYR A 124 14.23 22.47 -10.33
CA TYR A 124 14.37 21.76 -11.61
C TYR A 124 13.56 22.39 -12.74
N GLU A 125 13.17 23.67 -12.60
CA GLU A 125 12.39 24.45 -13.58
C GLU A 125 11.21 23.69 -14.20
N PHE A 126 10.50 22.91 -13.38
CA PHE A 126 9.40 22.09 -13.86
C PHE A 126 8.28 22.98 -14.41
N LYS A 127 8.12 22.99 -15.74
CA LYS A 127 7.05 23.69 -16.44
C LYS A 127 5.91 22.72 -16.71
N TRP A 128 4.91 22.73 -15.85
CA TRP A 128 3.65 22.05 -16.14
C TRP A 128 2.94 22.75 -17.30
N THR A 129 2.47 21.98 -18.27
CA THR A 129 1.60 22.47 -19.34
C THR A 129 0.35 21.59 -19.41
N PRO A 130 -0.86 22.17 -19.50
CA PRO A 130 -2.12 21.42 -19.60
C PRO A 130 -2.33 20.90 -21.03
N THR A 131 -1.46 19.99 -21.49
CA THR A 131 -1.60 19.31 -22.79
C THR A 131 -1.94 17.84 -22.60
N LEU A 132 -2.94 17.37 -23.35
CA LEU A 132 -3.35 15.96 -23.42
C LEU A 132 -3.13 15.49 -24.85
N ASP A 133 -1.91 15.05 -25.15
CA ASP A 133 -1.61 14.38 -26.42
C ASP A 133 -1.55 12.86 -26.18
N LEU A 134 -2.60 12.17 -26.60
CA LEU A 134 -2.71 10.71 -26.48
C LEU A 134 -1.83 9.96 -27.50
N ARG A 135 -1.30 10.68 -28.50
CA ARG A 135 -0.42 10.12 -29.54
C ARG A 135 1.06 10.35 -29.23
N ASP A 136 1.37 11.02 -28.12
CA ASP A 136 2.74 11.23 -27.68
C ASP A 136 3.46 9.88 -27.48
N THR A 137 4.59 9.71 -28.17
CA THR A 137 5.38 8.47 -28.14
C THR A 137 5.88 8.16 -26.73
N GLY A 138 6.24 9.19 -25.95
CA GLY A 138 6.69 9.05 -24.57
C GLY A 138 5.58 8.52 -23.66
N LEU A 139 4.38 9.05 -23.79
CA LEU A 139 3.18 8.56 -23.11
C LEU A 139 2.89 7.10 -23.45
N ILE A 140 2.92 6.73 -24.73
CA ILE A 140 2.65 5.35 -25.17
C ILE A 140 3.68 4.38 -24.57
N GLN A 141 4.96 4.76 -24.55
CA GLN A 141 6.01 3.93 -23.97
C GLN A 141 5.85 3.79 -22.46
N ALA A 142 5.51 4.88 -21.75
CA ALA A 142 5.22 4.84 -20.33
C ALA A 142 4.02 3.93 -20.02
N LEU A 143 2.93 4.02 -20.79
CA LEU A 143 1.76 3.17 -20.63
C LEU A 143 2.10 1.69 -20.86
N LYS A 144 2.90 1.35 -21.87
CA LYS A 144 3.35 -0.03 -22.11
C LYS A 144 4.10 -0.63 -20.91
N LEU A 145 4.94 0.17 -20.24
CA LEU A 145 5.66 -0.27 -19.04
C LEU A 145 4.74 -0.36 -17.81
N LEU A 146 3.72 0.52 -17.73
CA LEU A 146 2.76 0.51 -16.64
C LEU A 146 1.74 -0.63 -16.75
N THR A 147 1.34 -1.06 -17.95
CA THR A 147 0.35 -2.14 -18.14
C THR A 147 0.64 -3.41 -17.33
N PRO A 148 1.83 -4.05 -17.40
CA PRO A 148 2.10 -5.24 -16.60
C PRO A 148 2.07 -4.95 -15.10
N ARG A 149 2.58 -3.78 -14.68
CA ARG A 149 2.55 -3.38 -13.26
C ARG A 149 1.12 -3.19 -12.76
N LEU A 150 0.26 -2.53 -13.54
CA LEU A 150 -1.14 -2.32 -13.23
C LEU A 150 -1.91 -3.64 -13.17
N ALA A 151 -1.63 -4.58 -14.07
CA ALA A 151 -2.22 -5.91 -14.03
C ALA A 151 -1.86 -6.67 -12.75
N THR A 152 -0.59 -6.64 -12.33
CA THR A 152 -0.16 -7.23 -11.06
C THR A 152 -0.86 -6.58 -9.86
N MET A 153 -0.92 -5.24 -9.83
CA MET A 153 -1.57 -4.52 -8.72
C MET A 153 -3.08 -4.78 -8.68
N ALA A 154 -3.74 -4.87 -9.84
CA ALA A 154 -5.14 -5.24 -9.92
C ALA A 154 -5.38 -6.66 -9.36
N GLY A 155 -4.54 -7.63 -9.72
CA GLY A 155 -4.63 -8.99 -9.19
C GLY A 155 -4.50 -9.03 -7.66
N ILE A 156 -3.52 -8.30 -7.10
CA ILE A 156 -3.33 -8.18 -5.66
C ILE A 156 -4.55 -7.52 -4.99
N GLN A 157 -5.06 -6.43 -5.57
CA GLN A 157 -6.21 -5.73 -5.01
C GLN A 157 -7.49 -6.57 -5.04
N LEU A 158 -7.68 -7.40 -6.07
CA LEU A 158 -8.79 -8.34 -6.15
C LEU A 158 -8.71 -9.39 -5.03
N ILE A 159 -7.52 -9.89 -4.71
CA ILE A 159 -7.32 -10.82 -3.58
C ILE A 159 -7.69 -10.14 -2.27
N VAL A 160 -7.27 -8.89 -2.05
CA VAL A 160 -7.60 -8.12 -0.84
C VAL A 160 -9.10 -7.89 -0.72
N ILE A 161 -9.77 -7.47 -1.80
CA ILE A 161 -11.23 -7.27 -1.80
C ILE A 161 -11.96 -8.59 -1.52
N ALA A 162 -11.57 -9.68 -2.18
CA ALA A 162 -12.18 -10.98 -1.95
C ALA A 162 -12.00 -11.45 -0.49
N ARG A 163 -10.79 -11.25 0.06
CA ARG A 163 -10.48 -11.54 1.46
C ARG A 163 -11.36 -10.72 2.41
N ASP A 164 -11.42 -9.41 2.24
CA ASP A 164 -12.16 -8.52 3.12
C ASP A 164 -13.68 -8.74 3.02
N ASN A 165 -14.17 -9.05 1.82
CA ASN A 165 -15.56 -9.46 1.60
C ASN A 165 -15.90 -10.72 2.39
N LEU A 166 -15.12 -11.80 2.22
CA LEU A 166 -15.33 -13.05 2.95
C LEU A 166 -15.24 -12.84 4.47
N ALA A 167 -14.25 -12.05 4.92
CA ALA A 167 -14.07 -11.74 6.33
C ALA A 167 -15.20 -10.90 6.92
N SER A 168 -15.79 -9.98 6.14
CA SER A 168 -16.92 -9.17 6.57
C SER A 168 -18.18 -9.99 6.86
N ARG A 169 -18.30 -11.18 6.27
CA ARG A 169 -19.42 -12.11 6.43
C ARG A 169 -19.26 -13.04 7.64
N LEU A 170 -18.11 -12.99 8.33
CA LEU A 170 -17.93 -13.71 9.57
C LEU A 170 -18.61 -12.95 10.69
N ASP A 171 -19.40 -13.63 11.53
CA ASP A 171 -20.09 -13.04 12.71
C ASP A 171 -19.13 -12.66 13.84
N GLN A 172 -17.88 -12.33 13.52
CA GLN A 172 -16.80 -12.05 14.45
C GLN A 172 -16.33 -10.61 14.33
N VAL A 173 -16.55 -9.85 15.40
CA VAL A 173 -16.10 -8.46 15.50
C VAL A 173 -14.58 -8.39 15.30
N GLY A 174 -14.13 -7.51 14.41
CA GLY A 174 -12.70 -7.32 14.14
C GLY A 174 -12.08 -8.36 13.20
N ALA A 175 -12.85 -9.20 12.51
CA ALA A 175 -12.31 -10.18 11.55
C ALA A 175 -11.47 -9.52 10.43
N VAL A 176 -12.02 -8.50 9.75
CA VAL A 176 -11.31 -7.73 8.71
C VAL A 176 -10.05 -7.05 9.25
N THR A 177 -10.18 -6.42 10.43
CA THR A 177 -9.07 -5.78 11.14
C THR A 177 -7.98 -6.79 11.47
N SER A 178 -8.34 -7.96 11.98
CA SER A 178 -7.40 -9.01 12.38
C SER A 178 -6.60 -9.54 11.19
N LEU A 179 -7.25 -9.78 10.04
CA LEU A 179 -6.56 -10.16 8.80
C LEU A 179 -5.61 -9.08 8.31
N THR A 180 -6.00 -7.81 8.45
CA THR A 180 -5.15 -6.67 8.08
C THR A 180 -3.90 -6.62 8.96
N TYR A 181 -4.06 -6.71 10.28
CA TYR A 181 -2.92 -6.73 11.22
C TYR A 181 -2.05 -7.98 11.04
N GLY A 182 -2.64 -9.15 10.85
CA GLY A 182 -1.90 -10.39 10.62
C GLY A 182 -1.03 -10.33 9.37
N TRP A 183 -1.58 -9.82 8.26
CA TRP A 183 -0.81 -9.57 7.04
C TRP A 183 0.28 -8.51 7.26
N MET A 184 -0.03 -7.40 7.94
CA MET A 184 0.95 -6.35 8.26
C MET A 184 2.13 -6.87 9.09
N ILE A 185 1.88 -7.73 10.07
CA ILE A 185 2.93 -8.33 10.89
C ILE A 185 3.81 -9.24 10.03
N MET A 186 3.22 -10.03 9.13
CA MET A 186 3.95 -10.89 8.19
C MET A 186 4.81 -10.08 7.19
N GLN A 187 4.37 -8.88 6.81
CA GLN A 187 5.15 -8.01 5.91
C GLN A 187 6.51 -7.59 6.49
N ILE A 188 6.67 -7.61 7.82
CA ILE A 188 7.93 -7.21 8.49
C ILE A 188 9.10 -8.13 8.05
N PRO A 189 9.07 -9.46 8.29
CA PRO A 189 10.12 -10.34 7.83
C PRO A 189 10.22 -10.42 6.30
N GLU A 190 9.09 -10.36 5.58
CA GLU A 190 9.10 -10.34 4.10
C GLU A 190 9.89 -9.16 3.55
N THR A 191 9.67 -7.96 4.10
CA THR A 191 10.36 -6.75 3.67
C THR A 191 11.84 -6.79 4.06
N LEU A 192 12.14 -7.15 5.32
CA LEU A 192 13.50 -7.11 5.87
C LEU A 192 14.42 -8.16 5.23
N LEU A 193 13.88 -9.34 4.89
CA LEU A 193 14.66 -10.45 4.33
C LEU A 193 14.44 -10.58 2.83
N GLY A 194 13.19 -10.76 2.41
CA GLY A 194 12.84 -11.02 1.01
C GLY A 194 13.16 -9.85 0.09
N THR A 195 12.53 -8.71 0.35
CA THR A 195 12.69 -7.51 -0.49
C THR A 195 14.13 -6.99 -0.46
N ALA A 196 14.76 -6.97 0.70
CA ALA A 196 16.15 -6.53 0.85
C ALA A 196 17.12 -7.40 0.01
N ILE A 197 17.03 -8.73 0.11
CA ILE A 197 17.88 -9.64 -0.66
C ILE A 197 17.60 -9.51 -2.16
N ALA A 198 16.33 -9.49 -2.56
CA ALA A 198 15.95 -9.35 -3.97
C ALA A 198 16.50 -8.04 -4.58
N THR A 199 16.39 -6.93 -3.84
CA THR A 199 16.89 -5.62 -4.29
C THR A 199 18.41 -5.61 -4.40
N ALA A 200 19.12 -6.19 -3.43
CA ALA A 200 20.58 -6.27 -3.44
C ALA A 200 21.11 -7.15 -4.59
N MET A 201 20.35 -8.17 -4.99
CA MET A 201 20.75 -9.12 -6.03
C MET A 201 20.42 -8.67 -7.45
N LEU A 202 19.41 -7.81 -7.61
CA LEU A 202 18.91 -7.42 -8.93
C LEU A 202 20.02 -6.93 -9.88
N PRO A 203 20.99 -6.09 -9.45
CA PRO A 203 22.10 -5.68 -10.32
C PRO A 203 22.97 -6.84 -10.78
N THR A 204 23.30 -7.77 -9.86
CA THR A 204 24.11 -8.96 -10.16
C THR A 204 23.42 -9.88 -11.15
N LEU A 205 22.11 -10.11 -10.97
CA LEU A 205 21.32 -10.93 -11.90
C LEU A 205 21.20 -10.28 -13.28
N ALA A 206 21.01 -8.95 -13.33
CA ALA A 206 20.98 -8.21 -14.58
C ALA A 206 22.33 -8.28 -15.33
N GLU A 207 23.44 -8.21 -14.60
CA GLU A 207 24.78 -8.35 -15.17
C GLU A 207 24.98 -9.75 -15.77
N PHE A 208 24.67 -10.83 -15.04
CA PHE A 208 24.75 -12.19 -15.58
C PHE A 208 23.87 -12.39 -16.81
N ALA A 209 22.63 -11.90 -16.78
CA ALA A 209 21.72 -11.98 -17.92
C ALA A 209 22.25 -11.22 -19.15
N SER A 210 22.84 -10.03 -18.95
CA SER A 210 23.42 -9.23 -20.03
C SER A 210 24.59 -9.93 -20.73
N ARG A 211 25.38 -10.72 -19.97
CA ARG A 211 26.50 -11.52 -20.46
C ARG A 211 26.09 -12.91 -20.94
N GLN A 212 24.80 -13.25 -20.87
CA GLN A 212 24.26 -14.59 -21.12
C GLN A 212 24.90 -15.70 -20.26
N ASP A 213 25.42 -15.35 -19.07
CA ASP A 213 25.98 -16.30 -18.11
C ASP A 213 24.86 -16.91 -17.24
N TRP A 214 24.16 -17.88 -17.82
CA TRP A 214 23.05 -18.57 -17.15
C TRP A 214 23.51 -19.46 -15.98
N SER A 215 24.76 -19.92 -15.99
CA SER A 215 25.34 -20.71 -14.90
C SER A 215 25.54 -19.85 -13.66
N GLY A 216 26.16 -18.68 -13.82
CA GLY A 216 26.31 -17.69 -12.75
C GLY A 216 24.96 -17.20 -12.22
N PHE A 217 24.02 -16.91 -13.12
CA PHE A 217 22.64 -16.52 -12.79
C PHE A 217 21.96 -17.57 -11.91
N ARG A 218 22.01 -18.85 -12.31
CA ARG A 218 21.41 -19.96 -11.56
C ARG A 218 22.05 -20.09 -10.17
N LEU A 219 23.37 -20.06 -10.07
CA LEU A 219 24.08 -20.19 -8.79
C LEU A 219 23.74 -19.05 -7.83
N ALA A 220 23.62 -17.82 -8.35
CA ALA A 220 23.21 -16.67 -7.56
C ALA A 220 21.79 -16.85 -6.98
N ILE A 221 20.84 -17.30 -7.81
CA ILE A 221 19.47 -17.61 -7.35
C ILE A 221 19.48 -18.73 -6.31
N GLU A 222 20.17 -19.84 -6.55
CA GLU A 222 20.23 -20.96 -5.61
C GLU A 222 20.80 -20.55 -4.25
N LYS A 223 21.87 -19.74 -4.25
CA LYS A 223 22.45 -19.19 -3.01
C LYS A 223 21.46 -18.31 -2.26
N ALA A 224 20.73 -17.45 -2.98
CA ALA A 224 19.75 -16.57 -2.39
C ALA A 224 18.55 -17.30 -1.81
N LEU A 225 18.01 -18.28 -2.55
CA LEU A 225 16.93 -19.13 -2.06
C LEU A 225 17.35 -19.88 -0.81
N ARG A 226 18.58 -20.41 -0.76
CA ARG A 226 19.10 -21.08 0.43
C ARG A 226 19.18 -20.13 1.64
N ILE A 227 19.66 -18.90 1.44
CA ILE A 227 19.73 -17.89 2.51
C ILE A 227 18.31 -17.50 2.95
N LEU A 228 17.41 -17.25 2.01
CA LEU A 228 16.03 -16.90 2.29
C LEU A 228 15.33 -17.99 3.10
N ILE A 229 15.41 -19.25 2.68
CA ILE A 229 14.81 -20.38 3.41
C ILE A 229 15.44 -20.53 4.80
N ALA A 230 16.78 -20.45 4.89
CA ALA A 230 17.49 -20.61 6.15
C ALA A 230 17.18 -19.50 7.17
N LEU A 231 16.83 -18.29 6.72
CA LEU A 231 16.45 -17.17 7.59
C LEU A 231 14.95 -17.10 7.85
N THR A 232 14.12 -17.27 6.82
CA THR A 232 12.66 -17.08 6.92
C THR A 232 11.99 -18.18 7.74
N ILE A 233 12.40 -19.44 7.63
CA ILE A 233 11.78 -20.54 8.40
C ILE A 233 11.96 -20.34 9.92
N PRO A 234 13.19 -20.10 10.45
CA PRO A 234 13.35 -19.86 11.88
C PRO A 234 12.64 -18.58 12.35
N VAL A 235 12.69 -17.51 11.56
CA VAL A 235 12.01 -16.25 11.89
C VAL A 235 10.50 -16.45 11.95
N ALA A 236 9.91 -17.14 10.98
CA ALA A 236 8.49 -17.48 10.98
C ALA A 236 8.12 -18.34 12.20
N ALA A 237 8.95 -19.32 12.57
CA ALA A 237 8.71 -20.15 13.75
C ALA A 237 8.75 -19.35 15.06
N VAL A 238 9.77 -18.49 15.24
CA VAL A 238 9.91 -17.61 16.41
C VAL A 238 8.76 -16.63 16.50
N MET A 239 8.38 -15.99 15.38
CA MET A 239 7.23 -15.09 15.32
C MET A 239 5.93 -15.84 15.62
N ALA A 240 5.67 -16.98 14.98
CA ALA A 240 4.46 -17.76 15.21
C ALA A 240 4.29 -18.19 16.68
N ALA A 241 5.39 -18.52 17.37
CA ALA A 241 5.39 -18.86 18.79
C ALA A 241 5.19 -17.63 19.69
N GLY A 242 5.86 -16.51 19.39
CA GLY A 242 5.93 -15.33 20.25
C GLY A 242 4.97 -14.19 19.92
N ILE A 243 4.14 -14.28 18.89
CA ILE A 243 3.38 -13.11 18.41
C ILE A 243 2.29 -12.64 19.37
N ASN A 244 1.64 -13.55 20.11
CA ASN A 244 0.53 -13.18 21.00
C ASN A 244 0.92 -12.17 22.09
N PRO A 245 1.97 -12.40 22.92
CA PRO A 245 2.39 -11.42 23.91
C PRO A 245 2.87 -10.11 23.27
N LEU A 246 3.48 -10.17 22.09
CA LEU A 246 3.90 -8.97 21.36
C LEU A 246 2.71 -8.14 20.89
N VAL A 247 1.67 -8.77 20.32
CA VAL A 247 0.45 -8.09 19.89
C VAL A 247 -0.24 -7.41 21.07
N ARG A 248 -0.35 -8.10 22.20
CA ARG A 248 -0.95 -7.54 23.42
C ARG A 248 -0.15 -6.35 23.96
N ALA A 249 1.17 -6.49 24.03
CA ALA A 249 2.04 -5.45 24.58
C ALA A 249 2.13 -4.21 23.69
N VAL A 250 2.16 -4.39 22.36
CA VAL A 250 2.35 -3.28 21.40
C VAL A 250 1.03 -2.60 21.06
N PHE A 251 -0.04 -3.36 20.82
CA PHE A 251 -1.30 -2.80 20.33
C PHE A 251 -2.34 -2.60 21.43
N GLY A 252 -2.15 -3.17 22.63
CA GLY A 252 -3.09 -3.01 23.74
C GLY A 252 -4.48 -3.60 23.48
N PHE A 253 -4.62 -4.51 22.52
CA PHE A 253 -5.89 -5.16 22.20
C PHE A 253 -6.35 -6.09 23.32
N ASP A 254 -7.66 -6.31 23.38
CA ASP A 254 -8.25 -7.33 24.25
C ASP A 254 -7.79 -8.74 23.86
N GLU A 255 -8.08 -9.72 24.72
CA GLU A 255 -7.64 -11.10 24.53
C GLU A 255 -8.27 -11.75 23.28
N ALA A 256 -9.53 -11.46 23.00
CA ALA A 256 -10.24 -12.01 21.85
C ALA A 256 -9.63 -11.54 20.52
N THR A 257 -9.42 -10.24 20.38
CA THR A 257 -8.81 -9.61 19.20
C THR A 257 -7.35 -10.02 19.05
N SER A 258 -6.59 -10.05 20.15
CA SER A 258 -5.18 -10.49 20.12
C SER A 258 -5.03 -11.94 19.68
N THR A 259 -5.97 -12.80 20.08
CA THR A 259 -6.02 -14.21 19.66
C THR A 259 -6.33 -14.33 18.17
N LEU A 260 -7.29 -13.55 17.66
CA LEU A 260 -7.60 -13.50 16.22
C LEU A 260 -6.41 -13.02 15.39
N ILE A 261 -5.74 -11.94 15.81
CA ILE A 261 -4.53 -11.44 15.15
C ILE A 261 -3.42 -12.50 15.18
N THR A 262 -3.27 -13.22 16.29
CA THR A 262 -2.29 -14.31 16.42
C THR A 262 -2.54 -15.41 15.39
N TRP A 263 -3.78 -15.88 15.27
CA TRP A 263 -4.14 -16.94 14.31
C TRP A 263 -4.00 -16.50 12.87
N THR A 264 -4.47 -15.30 12.54
CA THR A 264 -4.34 -14.73 11.18
C THR A 264 -2.88 -14.48 10.81
N THR A 265 -2.04 -14.04 11.76
CA THR A 265 -0.58 -13.93 11.54
C THR A 265 0.04 -15.30 11.26
N ARG A 266 -0.27 -16.31 12.08
CA ARG A 266 0.24 -17.68 11.89
C ARG A 266 -0.16 -18.25 10.53
N ALA A 267 -1.41 -18.05 10.13
CA ALA A 267 -1.90 -18.48 8.82
C ALA A 267 -1.16 -17.75 7.68
N SER A 268 -0.91 -16.45 7.83
CA SER A 268 -0.18 -15.66 6.84
C SER A 268 1.29 -16.09 6.73
N LEU A 269 1.96 -16.41 7.84
CA LEU A 269 3.34 -16.91 7.85
C LEU A 269 3.52 -18.28 7.16
N LEU A 270 2.43 -19.01 6.89
CA LEU A 270 2.46 -20.30 6.18
C LEU A 270 2.33 -20.18 4.66
N THR A 271 1.93 -19.01 4.14
CA THR A 271 1.73 -18.75 2.71
C THR A 271 2.92 -18.01 2.11
#